data_AF-A0A2D6XHV8-F1
#
_entry.id   AF-A0A2D6XHV8-F1
#
_cell.length_a   1.000
_cell.length_b   1.000
_cell.length_c   1.000
_cell.angle_alpha   90.00
_cell.angle_beta   90.00
_cell.angle_gamma   90.00
#
_symmetry.space_group_name_H-M   'P 1'
#
loop_
_entity.id
_entity.type
_entity.pdbx_description
1 polymer ?
#
loop_
_entity_poly.entity_id
_entity_poly.type
_entity_poly.pdbx_seq_one_letter_code
_entity_poly.pdbx_strand_id
1 'polypeptide(L)'
;MGDFYNRGGGQLTVSEIAVDTTATLGDGDTEDNMLAFDGNTVDYRIGLDDGTDRLEFGVGTTHGTTTAFVITPEAQISVEDAFATNIGGSFGTFSSSDTTPSVATGNLWKTHASGQTLTTFDDGLTGQTVTVISTAAVVFDCTSTNLKAGSADITTAAGDVTVWTFDGTNWYLIQFMDVSADMSSVGGGGGATNDDSNLILHMQMFA
;
A
#
# COMPACT_ATOMS: atom_id res chain seq x y z
N MET A 1 24.01 -32.54 31.67
CA MET A 1 24.52 -32.20 30.32
C MET A 1 25.56 -31.11 30.50
N GLY A 2 26.67 -31.15 29.77
CA GLY A 2 27.70 -30.11 29.92
C GLY A 2 27.26 -28.84 29.22
N ASP A 3 27.38 -27.70 29.88
CA ASP A 3 27.13 -26.41 29.26
C ASP A 3 28.21 -26.16 28.20
N PHE A 4 27.78 -26.00 26.96
CA PHE A 4 28.66 -25.56 25.87
C PHE A 4 28.80 -24.04 25.96
N TYR A 5 29.62 -23.59 26.90
CA TYR A 5 29.89 -22.16 27.13
C TYR A 5 31.25 -21.77 26.56
N ASN A 6 31.31 -20.69 25.78
CA ASN A 6 32.60 -20.16 25.32
C ASN A 6 33.30 -19.40 26.45
N ARG A 7 34.31 -20.01 27.06
CA ARG A 7 35.11 -19.41 28.16
C ARG A 7 36.15 -18.40 27.69
N GLY A 8 36.34 -18.24 26.37
CA GLY A 8 37.43 -17.46 25.78
C GLY A 8 37.04 -16.11 25.18
N GLY A 9 35.77 -15.70 25.29
CA GLY A 9 35.29 -14.40 24.76
C GLY A 9 35.25 -14.29 23.23
N GLY A 10 35.52 -15.37 22.49
CA GLY A 10 35.35 -15.42 21.04
C GLY A 10 33.92 -15.77 20.62
N GLN A 11 33.65 -15.74 19.32
CA GLN A 11 32.41 -16.29 18.76
C GLN A 11 32.44 -17.82 18.84
N LEU A 12 31.36 -18.45 19.29
CA LEU A 12 31.18 -19.90 19.14
C LEU A 12 30.71 -20.18 17.71
N THR A 13 31.53 -20.88 16.93
CA THR A 13 31.14 -21.33 15.59
C THR A 13 30.70 -22.79 15.66
N VAL A 14 29.45 -23.07 15.28
CA VAL A 14 28.90 -24.42 15.17
C VAL A 14 28.41 -24.64 13.75
N SER A 15 28.57 -25.86 13.23
CA SER A 15 28.06 -26.23 11.92
C SER A 15 26.57 -26.56 11.93
N GLU A 16 26.04 -26.97 13.09
CA GLU A 16 24.65 -27.37 13.28
C GLU A 16 24.25 -27.17 14.75
N ILE A 17 23.02 -26.70 14.97
CA ILE A 17 22.34 -26.72 16.27
C ILE A 17 21.12 -27.62 16.10
N ALA A 18 21.15 -28.82 16.71
CA ALA A 18 20.04 -29.76 16.68
C ALA A 18 19.19 -29.63 17.96
N VAL A 19 17.89 -29.35 17.79
CA VAL A 19 16.92 -29.17 18.89
C VAL A 19 15.70 -30.05 18.60
N ASP A 20 15.31 -30.90 19.54
CA ASP A 20 14.20 -31.85 19.36
C ASP A 20 12.83 -31.18 19.47
N THR A 21 12.65 -30.29 20.46
CA THR A 21 11.36 -29.67 20.76
C THR A 21 11.40 -28.15 20.66
N THR A 22 12.09 -27.48 21.57
CA THR A 22 12.09 -26.01 21.68
C THR A 22 13.48 -25.47 22.00
N ALA A 23 13.86 -24.39 21.30
CA ALA A 23 14.96 -23.53 21.70
C ALA A 23 14.38 -22.27 22.33
N THR A 24 14.77 -21.98 23.57
CA THR A 24 14.43 -20.73 24.24
C THR A 24 15.60 -19.77 24.13
N LEU A 25 15.33 -18.54 23.74
CA LEU A 25 16.28 -17.43 23.75
C LEU A 25 15.83 -16.46 24.85
N GLY A 26 16.74 -16.11 25.75
CA GLY A 26 16.46 -15.33 26.96
C GLY A 26 16.18 -16.18 28.20
N ASP A 27 16.23 -15.52 29.35
CA ASP A 27 15.99 -16.09 30.69
C ASP A 27 14.72 -15.54 31.37
N GLY A 28 14.06 -14.57 30.74
CA GLY A 28 12.84 -13.93 31.24
C GLY A 28 13.09 -12.77 32.20
N ASP A 29 14.34 -12.30 32.33
CA ASP A 29 14.65 -11.03 32.96
C ASP A 29 14.40 -9.85 31.99
N THR A 30 14.90 -8.65 32.28
CA THR A 30 14.54 -7.40 31.56
C THR A 30 15.47 -7.05 30.40
N GLU A 31 16.38 -7.95 30.05
CA GLU A 31 17.39 -7.78 29.01
C GLU A 31 16.88 -8.17 27.64
N ASP A 32 16.93 -7.26 26.67
CA ASP A 32 16.60 -7.56 25.28
C ASP A 32 17.42 -8.75 24.73
N ASN A 33 16.73 -9.76 24.21
CA ASN A 33 17.34 -10.98 23.67
C ASN A 33 17.08 -11.10 22.17
N MET A 34 18.12 -11.35 21.37
CA MET A 34 17.97 -11.45 19.91
C MET A 34 18.82 -12.55 19.27
N LEU A 35 18.30 -13.09 18.17
CA LEU A 35 19.06 -13.80 17.16
C LEU A 35 19.52 -12.80 16.09
N ALA A 36 20.84 -12.58 16.02
CA ALA A 36 21.47 -11.74 15.01
C ALA A 36 21.89 -12.57 13.79
N PHE A 37 21.54 -12.09 12.60
CA PHE A 37 21.96 -12.66 11.32
C PHE A 37 23.02 -11.74 10.70
N ASP A 38 24.28 -12.16 10.79
CA ASP A 38 25.45 -11.46 10.27
C ASP A 38 25.55 -11.71 8.75
N GLY A 39 25.12 -10.73 7.97
CA GLY A 39 25.10 -10.81 6.51
C GLY A 39 26.33 -10.16 5.90
N ASN A 40 26.62 -10.47 4.62
CA ASN A 40 27.78 -9.86 3.96
C ASN A 40 27.66 -8.33 3.74
N THR A 41 26.45 -7.78 3.72
CA THR A 41 26.20 -6.35 3.40
C THR A 41 25.15 -5.73 4.29
N VAL A 42 24.14 -6.50 4.69
CA VAL A 42 23.07 -6.05 5.57
C VAL A 42 22.87 -7.16 6.59
N ASP A 43 22.81 -6.76 7.86
CA ASP A 43 22.49 -7.65 8.96
C ASP A 43 20.99 -7.60 9.26
N TYR A 44 20.49 -8.65 9.91
CA TYR A 44 19.09 -8.73 10.32
C TYR A 44 18.99 -9.27 11.74
N ARG A 45 17.82 -9.10 12.35
CA ARG A 45 17.54 -9.62 13.69
C ARG A 45 16.12 -10.11 13.85
N ILE A 46 15.97 -11.05 14.78
CA ILE A 46 14.71 -11.41 15.40
C ILE A 46 14.94 -11.35 16.90
N GLY A 47 14.21 -10.54 17.65
CA GLY A 47 14.45 -10.39 19.09
C GLY A 47 13.22 -10.01 19.89
N LEU A 48 13.27 -10.29 21.18
CA LEU A 48 12.31 -9.84 22.19
C LEU A 48 12.80 -8.52 22.78
N ASP A 49 11.97 -7.48 22.69
CA ASP A 49 12.09 -6.26 23.49
C ASP A 49 11.38 -6.52 24.82
N ASP A 50 12.16 -6.81 25.86
CA ASP A 50 11.63 -7.17 27.18
C ASP A 50 11.19 -5.91 27.98
N GLY A 51 11.53 -4.71 27.50
CA GLY A 51 10.99 -3.45 28.02
C GLY A 51 9.56 -3.17 27.57
N THR A 52 9.16 -3.68 26.41
CA THR A 52 7.80 -3.50 25.85
C THR A 52 7.04 -4.79 25.56
N ASP A 53 7.62 -5.96 25.87
CA ASP A 53 7.09 -7.31 25.64
C ASP A 53 6.77 -7.60 24.15
N ARG A 54 7.58 -7.08 23.22
CA ARG A 54 7.35 -7.19 21.77
C ARG A 54 8.35 -8.11 21.10
N LEU A 55 7.85 -9.03 20.25
CA LEU A 55 8.71 -9.77 19.33
C LEU A 55 8.90 -8.96 18.06
N GLU A 56 10.14 -8.63 17.74
CA GLU A 56 10.51 -7.75 16.65
C GLU A 56 11.35 -8.46 15.58
N PHE A 57 11.12 -8.09 14.33
CA PHE A 57 11.94 -8.45 13.17
C PHE A 57 12.46 -7.15 12.56
N GLY A 58 13.77 -7.04 12.38
CA GLY A 58 14.38 -5.77 11.97
C GLY A 58 15.69 -5.91 11.22
N VAL A 59 16.18 -4.78 10.72
CA VAL A 59 17.46 -4.64 10.03
C VAL A 59 18.53 -4.17 11.02
N GLY A 60 19.74 -4.71 10.90
CA GLY A 60 20.88 -4.43 11.77
C GLY A 60 20.99 -5.37 12.98
N THR A 61 22.05 -5.18 13.75
CA THR A 61 22.39 -6.00 14.93
C THR A 61 22.12 -5.28 16.26
N THR A 62 21.53 -4.09 16.22
CA THR A 62 21.10 -3.36 17.42
C THR A 62 19.60 -3.54 17.61
N HIS A 63 19.19 -4.13 18.74
CA HIS A 63 17.78 -4.33 19.06
C HIS A 63 17.03 -3.01 19.23
N GLY A 64 15.71 -3.01 19.01
CA GLY A 64 14.86 -1.80 19.08
C GLY A 64 15.11 -0.77 17.97
N THR A 65 16.00 -1.05 17.01
CA THR A 65 16.27 -0.16 15.86
C THR A 65 15.81 -0.79 14.55
N THR A 66 15.26 0.03 13.64
CA THR A 66 14.81 -0.38 12.30
C THR A 66 13.93 -1.64 12.30
N THR A 67 12.97 -1.68 13.22
CA THR A 67 11.96 -2.74 13.29
C THR A 67 11.02 -2.63 12.08
N ALA A 68 10.81 -3.74 11.38
CA ALA A 68 9.92 -3.82 10.23
C ALA A 68 8.59 -4.50 10.58
N PHE A 69 8.66 -5.60 11.34
CA PHE A 69 7.49 -6.36 11.79
C PHE A 69 7.54 -6.60 13.28
N VAL A 70 6.36 -6.61 13.90
CA VAL A 70 6.20 -6.84 15.33
C VAL A 70 5.04 -7.78 15.59
N ILE A 71 5.19 -8.63 16.61
CA ILE A 71 4.08 -9.27 17.31
C ILE A 71 3.97 -8.63 18.69
N THR A 72 2.80 -8.08 19.01
CA THR A 72 2.54 -7.42 20.29
C THR A 72 2.13 -8.43 21.37
N PRO A 73 2.12 -8.02 22.67
CA PRO A 73 1.59 -8.85 23.76
C PRO A 73 0.15 -9.33 23.55
N GLU A 74 -0.64 -8.61 22.74
CA GLU A 74 -2.02 -8.96 22.38
C GLU A 74 -2.10 -9.92 21.18
N ALA A 75 -0.98 -10.49 20.73
CA ALA A 75 -0.86 -11.34 19.55
C ALA A 75 -1.30 -10.63 18.24
N GLN A 76 -1.14 -9.31 18.18
CA GLN A 76 -1.38 -8.54 16.97
C GLN A 76 -0.09 -8.47 16.15
N ILE A 77 -0.23 -8.54 14.83
CA ILE A 77 0.87 -8.26 13.91
C ILE A 77 0.79 -6.79 13.52
N SER A 78 1.86 -6.03 13.77
CA SER A 78 2.03 -4.68 13.24
C SER A 78 3.20 -4.64 12.26
N VAL A 79 3.04 -3.82 11.21
CA VAL A 79 4.13 -3.41 10.33
C VAL A 79 4.51 -2.01 10.80
N GLU A 80 5.68 -1.90 11.42
CA GLU A 80 6.16 -0.65 12.03
C GLU A 80 6.75 0.31 11.01
N ASP A 81 7.19 -0.23 9.87
CA ASP A 81 7.55 0.54 8.70
C ASP A 81 6.36 0.60 7.72
N ALA A 82 6.59 0.54 6.42
CA ALA A 82 5.54 0.69 5.42
C ALA A 82 4.80 -0.62 5.11
N PHE A 83 3.53 -0.73 5.51
CA PHE A 83 2.61 -1.77 4.99
C PHE A 83 2.16 -1.51 3.54
N ALA A 84 2.13 -0.24 3.13
CA ALA A 84 1.38 0.25 1.97
C ALA A 84 2.04 1.47 1.28
N THR A 85 3.36 1.63 1.39
CA THR A 85 4.09 2.67 0.64
C THR A 85 5.15 2.02 -0.23
N ASN A 86 5.65 2.73 -1.23
CA ASN A 86 6.66 2.15 -2.09
C ASN A 86 7.92 1.82 -1.30
N ILE A 87 8.73 0.90 -1.84
CA ILE A 87 10.08 0.61 -1.33
C ILE A 87 10.82 1.95 -1.13
N GLY A 88 10.91 2.42 0.14
CA GLY A 88 11.43 3.74 0.50
C GLY A 88 10.49 4.69 1.25
N GLY A 89 9.30 4.26 1.70
CA GLY A 89 8.52 5.04 2.67
C GLY A 89 7.80 6.26 2.08
N SER A 90 7.65 6.35 0.75
CA SER A 90 7.13 7.54 0.07
C SER A 90 6.23 7.24 -1.13
N PHE A 91 5.58 8.28 -1.65
CA PHE A 91 4.86 8.20 -2.92
C PHE A 91 5.84 7.93 -4.06
N GLY A 92 5.58 6.88 -4.81
CA GLY A 92 6.24 6.61 -6.07
C GLY A 92 5.77 7.65 -7.06
N THR A 93 6.67 8.08 -7.95
CA THR A 93 6.33 9.06 -8.98
C THR A 93 6.52 8.42 -10.34
N PHE A 94 5.46 8.44 -11.16
CA PHE A 94 5.56 7.97 -12.53
C PHE A 94 6.55 8.84 -13.31
N SER A 95 7.33 8.21 -14.19
CA SER A 95 8.29 8.91 -15.03
C SER A 95 7.59 9.84 -16.03
N SER A 96 8.30 10.82 -16.56
CA SER A 96 7.74 11.72 -17.57
C SER A 96 7.55 11.02 -18.91
N SER A 97 6.44 11.32 -19.59
CA SER A 97 6.04 10.70 -20.87
C SER A 97 5.82 9.18 -20.79
N ASP A 98 5.74 8.64 -19.58
CA ASP A 98 5.49 7.21 -19.36
C ASP A 98 3.99 6.95 -19.49
N THR A 99 3.62 6.10 -20.45
CA THR A 99 2.23 5.73 -20.73
C THR A 99 1.84 4.39 -20.09
N THR A 100 2.81 3.65 -19.53
CA THR A 100 2.63 2.34 -18.89
C THR A 100 3.47 2.23 -17.60
N PRO A 101 3.29 3.14 -16.63
CA PRO A 101 4.19 3.18 -15.48
C PRO A 101 4.12 1.91 -14.63
N SER A 102 5.28 1.45 -14.16
CA SER A 102 5.40 0.28 -13.28
C SER A 102 4.90 0.60 -11.87
N VAL A 103 4.18 -0.35 -11.28
CA VAL A 103 3.70 -0.31 -9.89
C VAL A 103 4.28 -1.44 -9.03
N ALA A 104 5.37 -2.07 -9.48
CA ALA A 104 5.99 -3.23 -8.82
C ALA A 104 6.38 -2.99 -7.35
N THR A 105 6.66 -1.73 -6.98
CA THR A 105 7.30 -1.40 -5.71
C THR A 105 6.33 -0.91 -4.64
N GLY A 106 5.02 -0.82 -4.92
CA GLY A 106 4.04 -0.41 -3.93
C GLY A 106 2.70 0.02 -4.51
N ASN A 107 1.89 0.65 -3.68
CA ASN A 107 0.49 0.95 -3.97
C ASN A 107 0.10 2.42 -3.84
N LEU A 108 1.06 3.32 -3.62
CA LEU A 108 0.79 4.75 -3.44
C LEU A 108 1.60 5.59 -4.43
N TRP A 109 0.94 6.15 -5.44
CA TRP A 109 1.61 6.73 -6.61
C TRP A 109 1.15 8.17 -6.88
N LYS A 110 2.04 8.94 -7.48
CA LYS A 110 1.76 10.25 -8.09
C LYS A 110 2.04 10.16 -9.59
N THR A 111 1.18 10.77 -10.39
CA THR A 111 1.51 10.98 -11.80
C THR A 111 2.66 11.98 -11.92
N HIS A 112 3.34 12.01 -13.06
CA HIS A 112 4.27 13.08 -13.38
C HIS A 112 3.54 14.44 -13.48
N ALA A 113 4.27 15.53 -13.26
CA ALA A 113 3.75 16.91 -13.27
C ALA A 113 3.44 17.47 -14.68
N SER A 114 3.37 16.61 -15.69
CA SER A 114 3.02 16.96 -17.07
C SER A 114 1.78 16.19 -17.51
N GLY A 115 1.14 16.66 -18.58
CA GLY A 115 0.07 15.87 -19.19
C GLY A 115 0.57 14.52 -19.70
N GLN A 116 -0.20 13.47 -19.45
CA GLN A 116 0.09 12.10 -19.86
C GLN A 116 -1.19 11.36 -20.22
N THR A 117 -1.08 10.33 -21.05
CA THR A 117 -2.16 9.38 -21.33
C THR A 117 -1.68 8.00 -20.89
N LEU A 118 -2.20 7.53 -19.77
CA LEU A 118 -1.87 6.23 -19.20
C LEU A 118 -2.80 5.18 -19.79
N THR A 119 -2.22 4.06 -20.22
CA THR A 119 -2.94 2.95 -20.86
C THR A 119 -2.92 1.68 -20.01
N THR A 120 -2.03 1.59 -19.03
CA THR A 120 -1.98 0.53 -18.04
C THR A 120 -1.08 0.95 -16.86
N PHE A 121 -1.02 0.12 -15.83
CA PHE A 121 0.11 0.07 -14.90
C PHE A 121 0.85 -1.26 -15.09
N ASP A 122 2.16 -1.19 -15.29
CA ASP A 122 3.01 -2.38 -15.53
C ASP A 122 3.43 -3.05 -14.22
N ASP A 123 3.83 -4.32 -14.31
CA ASP A 123 4.34 -5.14 -13.21
C ASP A 123 3.40 -5.25 -11.99
N GLY A 124 2.10 -5.08 -12.22
CA GLY A 124 1.07 -5.30 -11.21
C GLY A 124 1.03 -6.75 -10.74
N LEU A 125 0.82 -6.95 -9.44
CA LEU A 125 0.53 -8.28 -8.87
C LEU A 125 -0.98 -8.51 -8.80
N THR A 126 -1.45 -9.72 -9.15
CA THR A 126 -2.88 -10.05 -9.06
C THR A 126 -3.41 -9.78 -7.65
N GLY A 127 -4.49 -8.99 -7.54
CA GLY A 127 -5.07 -8.54 -6.28
C GLY A 127 -4.48 -7.23 -5.73
N GLN A 128 -3.42 -6.70 -6.32
CA GLN A 128 -2.85 -5.42 -5.93
C GLN A 128 -3.86 -4.30 -6.17
N THR A 129 -4.02 -3.43 -5.17
CA THR A 129 -4.79 -2.20 -5.29
C THR A 129 -3.84 -1.03 -5.20
N VAL A 130 -3.89 -0.09 -6.15
CA VAL A 130 -3.05 1.12 -6.18
C VAL A 130 -3.91 2.37 -6.08
N THR A 131 -3.43 3.36 -5.33
CA THR A 131 -3.96 4.71 -5.26
C THR A 131 -3.04 5.63 -6.05
N VAL A 132 -3.58 6.36 -7.02
CA VAL A 132 -2.84 7.28 -7.88
C VAL A 132 -3.38 8.69 -7.68
N ILE A 133 -2.51 9.61 -7.29
CA ILE A 133 -2.81 11.04 -7.17
C ILE A 133 -2.29 11.75 -8.43
N SER A 134 -3.20 12.37 -9.18
CA SER A 134 -2.83 13.16 -10.34
C SER A 134 -2.18 14.47 -9.91
N THR A 135 -1.06 14.83 -10.53
CA THR A 135 -0.32 16.08 -10.27
C THR A 135 -0.44 17.09 -11.43
N ALA A 136 -1.09 16.69 -12.52
CA ALA A 136 -1.37 17.49 -13.71
C ALA A 136 -2.61 16.92 -14.43
N ALA A 137 -2.91 17.46 -15.60
CA ALA A 137 -3.98 16.94 -16.45
C ALA A 137 -3.59 15.57 -17.04
N VAL A 138 -4.07 14.47 -16.46
CA VAL A 138 -3.71 13.11 -16.89
C VAL A 138 -4.95 12.36 -17.37
N VAL A 139 -4.82 11.73 -18.53
CA VAL A 139 -5.84 10.88 -19.13
C VAL A 139 -5.54 9.43 -18.75
N PHE A 140 -6.50 8.73 -18.16
CA PHE A 140 -6.51 7.28 -18.05
C PHE A 140 -7.37 6.76 -19.19
N ASP A 141 -6.72 6.23 -20.24
CA ASP A 141 -7.40 5.68 -21.41
C ASP A 141 -8.11 4.39 -21.01
N CYS A 142 -9.43 4.41 -20.96
CA CYS A 142 -10.26 3.29 -20.52
C CYS A 142 -11.00 2.61 -21.68
N THR A 143 -10.85 3.14 -22.90
CA THR A 143 -11.67 2.75 -24.06
C THR A 143 -11.09 1.59 -24.85
N SER A 144 -9.75 1.42 -24.85
CA SER A 144 -9.10 0.38 -25.65
C SER A 144 -7.84 -0.22 -25.05
N THR A 145 -7.71 -0.19 -23.72
CA THR A 145 -6.47 -0.56 -23.01
C THR A 145 -6.73 -1.55 -21.87
N ASN A 146 -5.74 -1.78 -21.01
CA ASN A 146 -5.86 -2.62 -19.81
C ASN A 146 -6.49 -1.88 -18.62
N LEU A 147 -6.74 -0.57 -18.71
CA LEU A 147 -7.52 0.17 -17.70
C LEU A 147 -9.02 0.05 -17.99
N LYS A 148 -9.81 -0.28 -16.97
CA LYS A 148 -11.26 -0.51 -17.05
C LYS A 148 -11.99 0.42 -16.07
N ALA A 149 -12.58 1.48 -16.61
CA ALA A 149 -13.38 2.43 -15.83
C ALA A 149 -14.71 2.83 -16.50
N GLY A 150 -15.13 2.10 -17.53
CA GLY A 150 -16.34 2.39 -18.31
C GLY A 150 -16.05 2.47 -19.80
N SER A 151 -16.88 3.20 -20.54
CA SER A 151 -16.79 3.36 -22.00
C SER A 151 -16.16 4.67 -22.46
N ALA A 152 -15.63 5.48 -21.53
CA ALA A 152 -14.99 6.76 -21.80
C ALA A 152 -13.72 6.88 -20.95
N ASP A 153 -12.75 7.62 -21.47
CA ASP A 153 -11.51 7.92 -20.75
C ASP A 153 -11.78 8.85 -19.57
N ILE A 154 -10.97 8.72 -18.53
CA ILE A 154 -11.00 9.62 -17.39
C ILE A 154 -9.91 10.66 -17.59
N THR A 155 -10.29 11.94 -17.61
CA THR A 155 -9.32 13.04 -17.57
C THR A 155 -9.35 13.65 -16.17
N THR A 156 -8.23 13.56 -15.48
CA THR A 156 -8.03 14.12 -14.14
C THR A 156 -7.36 15.47 -14.19
N ALA A 157 -7.52 16.27 -13.14
CA ALA A 157 -6.73 17.46 -12.83
C ALA A 157 -5.75 17.19 -11.67
N ALA A 158 -4.90 18.18 -11.37
CA ALA A 158 -4.01 18.09 -10.22
C ALA A 158 -4.82 18.03 -8.90
N GLY A 159 -4.54 17.03 -8.07
CA GLY A 159 -5.24 16.77 -6.80
C GLY A 159 -6.31 15.69 -6.88
N ASP A 160 -6.73 15.29 -8.09
CA ASP A 160 -7.65 14.18 -8.28
C ASP A 160 -7.01 12.85 -7.89
N VAL A 161 -7.83 11.90 -7.42
CA VAL A 161 -7.35 10.61 -6.95
C VAL A 161 -8.14 9.49 -7.61
N THR A 162 -7.43 8.50 -8.14
CA THR A 162 -8.02 7.25 -8.67
C THR A 162 -7.49 6.05 -7.90
N VAL A 163 -8.33 5.04 -7.70
CA VAL A 163 -7.97 3.78 -7.04
C VAL A 163 -8.29 2.63 -7.98
N TRP A 164 -7.31 1.75 -8.21
CA TRP A 164 -7.39 0.67 -9.19
C TRP A 164 -7.01 -0.68 -8.58
N THR A 165 -7.69 -1.76 -8.97
CA THR A 165 -7.36 -3.13 -8.56
C THR A 165 -7.02 -4.00 -9.78
N PHE A 166 -5.92 -4.77 -9.70
CA PHE A 166 -5.47 -5.64 -10.79
C PHE A 166 -6.02 -7.07 -10.67
N ASP A 167 -6.56 -7.63 -11.76
CA ASP A 167 -7.03 -9.02 -11.81
C ASP A 167 -5.99 -10.01 -12.36
N GLY A 168 -4.80 -9.54 -12.73
CA GLY A 168 -3.78 -10.32 -13.45
C GLY A 168 -3.71 -10.03 -14.95
N THR A 169 -4.64 -9.24 -15.51
CA THR A 169 -4.64 -8.80 -16.92
C THR A 169 -5.09 -7.35 -17.07
N ASN A 170 -6.12 -6.93 -16.35
CA ASN A 170 -6.71 -5.60 -16.42
C ASN A 170 -6.72 -4.94 -15.03
N TRP A 171 -6.70 -3.61 -15.03
CA TRP A 171 -6.89 -2.76 -13.87
C TRP A 171 -8.30 -2.20 -13.85
N TYR A 172 -9.03 -2.42 -12.77
CA TYR A 172 -10.41 -1.95 -12.61
C TYR A 172 -10.44 -0.75 -11.69
N LEU A 173 -11.08 0.34 -12.13
CA LEU A 173 -11.33 1.49 -11.26
C LEU A 173 -12.31 1.10 -10.17
N ILE A 174 -11.93 1.36 -8.92
CA ILE A 174 -12.76 1.16 -7.74
C ILE A 174 -13.28 2.49 -7.20
N GLN A 175 -12.48 3.55 -7.30
CA GLN A 175 -12.83 4.88 -6.82
C GLN A 175 -12.19 5.97 -7.69
N PHE A 176 -12.94 7.03 -7.95
CA PHE A 176 -12.42 8.27 -8.50
C PHE A 176 -12.95 9.45 -7.66
N MET A 177 -12.03 10.26 -7.16
CA MET A 177 -12.30 11.54 -6.53
C MET A 177 -11.83 12.65 -7.46
N ASP A 178 -12.78 13.42 -7.96
CA ASP A 178 -12.54 14.70 -8.63
C ASP A 178 -12.52 15.80 -7.56
N VAL A 179 -11.36 16.39 -7.30
CA VAL A 179 -11.22 17.41 -6.25
C VAL A 179 -12.04 18.66 -6.55
N SER A 180 -12.37 18.89 -7.83
CA SER A 180 -13.20 20.01 -8.25
C SER A 180 -14.69 19.79 -8.01
N ALA A 181 -15.12 18.54 -7.79
CA ALA A 181 -16.48 18.18 -7.43
C ALA A 181 -16.62 17.95 -5.92
N ASP A 182 -17.60 18.60 -5.30
CA ASP A 182 -17.86 18.42 -3.88
C ASP A 182 -18.45 17.04 -3.58
N MET A 183 -17.68 16.20 -2.89
CA MET A 183 -18.08 14.86 -2.45
C MET A 183 -19.11 14.85 -1.32
N SER A 184 -19.40 16.01 -0.70
CA SER A 184 -20.40 16.09 0.37
C SER A 184 -21.83 16.16 -0.16
N SER A 185 -22.01 16.43 -1.46
CA SER A 185 -23.31 16.23 -2.11
C SER A 185 -23.46 14.75 -2.47
N VAL A 186 -24.52 14.11 -1.99
CA VAL A 186 -24.89 12.74 -2.40
C VAL A 186 -25.35 12.78 -3.87
N GLY A 187 -24.38 12.77 -4.78
CA GLY A 187 -24.59 12.84 -6.22
C GLY A 187 -25.08 11.51 -6.79
N GLY A 188 -26.40 11.29 -6.75
CA GLY A 188 -27.08 10.43 -7.71
C GLY A 188 -27.47 11.26 -8.93
N GLY A 189 -26.99 10.88 -10.12
CA GLY A 189 -27.16 11.64 -11.35
C GLY A 189 -28.62 11.92 -11.75
N GLY A 190 -28.88 13.19 -12.09
CA GLY A 190 -29.80 13.66 -13.14
C GLY A 190 -31.29 13.26 -13.11
N GLY A 191 -32.17 14.21 -12.76
CA GLY A 191 -33.59 14.14 -13.15
C GLY A 191 -34.55 15.10 -12.44
N ALA A 192 -34.90 16.20 -13.12
CA ALA A 192 -36.11 17.03 -13.00
C ALA A 192 -36.40 17.79 -11.68
N THR A 193 -36.00 19.06 -11.65
CA THR A 193 -36.83 20.13 -11.05
C THR A 193 -37.32 21.05 -12.16
N ASN A 194 -38.17 20.55 -13.07
CA ASN A 194 -39.15 21.31 -13.86
C ASN A 194 -39.83 20.38 -14.88
N ASP A 195 -41.07 19.98 -14.58
CA ASP A 195 -42.20 19.76 -15.51
C ASP A 195 -43.20 18.73 -14.94
N ASP A 196 -43.67 18.97 -13.71
CA ASP A 196 -45.03 18.54 -13.36
C ASP A 196 -46.02 19.50 -14.04
N SER A 197 -46.17 19.31 -15.35
CA SER A 197 -47.42 18.92 -15.98
C SER A 197 -48.75 19.34 -15.32
N ASN A 198 -48.85 20.57 -14.81
CA ASN A 198 -50.13 21.27 -14.70
C ASN A 198 -50.46 22.01 -16.00
N LEU A 199 -50.20 21.33 -17.11
CA LEU A 199 -50.91 21.51 -18.37
C LEU A 199 -52.38 21.07 -18.16
N ILE A 200 -53.14 21.79 -17.32
CA ILE A 200 -54.60 21.76 -17.42
C ILE A 200 -54.97 22.67 -18.58
N LEU A 201 -54.85 22.10 -19.77
CA LEU A 201 -55.53 22.53 -20.98
C LEU A 201 -57.03 22.18 -20.81
N HIS A 202 -57.80 23.04 -20.13
CA HIS A 202 -59.25 23.06 -20.28
C HIS A 202 -59.68 24.24 -21.15
N MET A 203 -59.70 23.93 -22.45
CA MET A 203 -60.62 24.41 -23.47
C MET A 203 -61.80 25.30 -22.99
N GLN A 204 -61.75 26.57 -23.41
CA GLN A 204 -62.82 27.45 -23.91
C GLN A 204 -64.28 27.15 -23.51
N MET A 205 -64.98 28.13 -22.90
CA MET A 205 -66.26 28.63 -23.42
C MET A 205 -66.43 30.11 -23.05
N PHE A 206 -66.60 30.93 -24.09
CA PHE A 206 -67.11 32.30 -23.99
C PHE A 206 -68.52 32.30 -23.39
N ALA A 207 -68.80 33.28 -22.54
CA ALA A 207 -70.12 33.87 -22.37
C ALA A 207 -69.97 35.39 -22.50
#